data_AF-A0A6J3LPY5-F1
#
_entry.id   AF-A0A6J3LPY5-F1
#
_cell.length_a   1.000
_cell.length_b   1.000
_cell.length_c   1.000
_cell.angle_alpha   90.00
_cell.angle_beta   90.00
_cell.angle_gamma   90.00
#
_symmetry.space_group_name_H-M   'P 1'
#
loop_
_entity.id
_entity.type
_entity.pdbx_description
1 polymer ?
#
loop_
_entity_poly.entity_id
_entity_poly.type
_entity_poly.pdbx_seq_one_letter_code
_entity_poly.pdbx_strand_id
1 'polypeptide(L)'
;MWEDVHERKRTDTAGYRKVHGFVEYMKKHLPLVKWLWVDTCCIKQQSDRELSAAINSMFQWYRDAEVCLAYLEDVSVAGDMTAFEHSVWFRRGWTLQELLAPGVVVFLSRHWGIIGHKGHNSRGRSGMSMQTGPGLEDMISTITAIPREILHDYRASLTPSTRAWPPPGRGHQFPY
;
A
#
# COMPACT_ATOMS: atom_id res chain seq x y z
N MET A 1 -14.97 -7.27 11.98
CA MET A 1 -13.49 -7.25 11.87
C MET A 1 -12.82 -6.40 12.93
N TRP A 2 -13.11 -5.10 13.08
CA TRP A 2 -12.64 -4.32 14.25
C TRP A 2 -13.11 -4.90 15.58
N GLU A 3 -14.40 -5.20 15.68
CA GLU A 3 -15.00 -5.85 16.85
C GLU A 3 -14.33 -7.19 17.15
N ASP A 4 -13.99 -7.97 16.11
CA ASP A 4 -13.29 -9.25 16.25
C ASP A 4 -11.87 -9.06 16.82
N VAL A 5 -11.13 -8.03 16.38
CA VAL A 5 -9.80 -7.69 16.89
C VAL A 5 -9.86 -7.15 18.32
N HIS A 6 -10.80 -6.26 18.61
CA HIS A 6 -10.97 -5.62 19.91
C HIS A 6 -11.48 -6.60 20.97
N GLU A 7 -12.44 -7.46 20.62
CA GLU A 7 -13.08 -8.43 21.52
C GLU A 7 -12.43 -9.82 21.47
N ARG A 8 -11.35 -9.98 20.68
CA ARG A 8 -10.66 -11.27 20.42
C ARG A 8 -11.60 -12.39 19.98
N LYS A 9 -12.60 -12.06 19.15
CA LYS A 9 -13.52 -13.02 18.54
C LYS A 9 -12.99 -13.46 17.16
N ARG A 10 -13.35 -14.65 16.69
CA ARG A 10 -13.05 -15.16 15.32
C ARG A 10 -11.56 -15.06 14.92
N THR A 11 -10.68 -15.43 15.85
CA THR A 11 -9.21 -15.33 15.73
C THR A 11 -8.60 -16.27 14.68
N ASP A 12 -9.39 -17.24 14.21
CA ASP A 12 -9.04 -18.23 13.19
C ASP A 12 -9.19 -17.70 11.75
N THR A 13 -9.94 -16.62 11.56
CA THR A 13 -10.16 -16.04 10.22
C THR A 13 -8.86 -15.57 9.59
N ALA A 14 -8.76 -15.70 8.25
CA ALA A 14 -7.60 -15.23 7.50
C ALA A 14 -7.35 -13.73 7.69
N GLY A 15 -8.44 -12.96 7.83
CA GLY A 15 -8.38 -11.52 8.07
C GLY A 15 -7.78 -11.18 9.45
N TYR A 16 -8.21 -11.84 10.52
CA TYR A 16 -7.62 -11.63 11.85
C TYR A 16 -6.12 -11.96 11.87
N ARG A 17 -5.74 -13.10 11.28
CA ARG A 17 -4.33 -13.52 11.20
C ARG A 17 -3.45 -12.51 10.45
N LYS A 18 -3.96 -11.90 9.38
CA LYS A 18 -3.24 -10.82 8.66
C LYS A 18 -3.03 -9.60 9.54
N VAL A 19 -4.06 -9.11 10.22
CA VAL A 19 -3.96 -7.96 11.13
C VAL A 19 -2.96 -8.23 12.25
N HIS A 20 -3.04 -9.41 12.87
CA HIS A 20 -2.08 -9.80 13.90
C HIS A 20 -0.64 -9.83 13.35
N GLY A 21 -0.43 -10.38 12.15
CA GLY A 21 0.88 -10.39 11.52
C GLY A 21 1.43 -8.98 11.24
N PHE A 22 0.59 -8.02 10.82
CA PHE A 22 1.00 -6.62 10.67
C PHE A 22 1.45 -6.02 12.00
N VAL A 23 0.69 -6.27 13.08
CA VAL A 23 1.04 -5.79 14.42
C VAL A 23 2.39 -6.35 14.87
N GLU A 24 2.62 -7.65 14.69
CA GLU A 24 3.89 -8.28 15.08
C GLU A 24 5.06 -7.78 14.21
N TYR A 25 4.85 -7.60 12.91
CA TYR A 25 5.85 -6.99 12.02
C TYR A 25 6.20 -5.58 12.48
N MET A 26 5.21 -4.73 12.76
CA MET A 26 5.42 -3.36 13.21
C MET A 26 6.18 -3.30 14.53
N LYS A 27 5.79 -4.09 15.54
CA LYS A 27 6.50 -4.12 16.83
C LYS A 27 7.99 -4.45 16.66
N LYS A 28 8.30 -5.38 15.76
CA LYS A 28 9.66 -5.85 15.54
C LYS A 28 10.50 -4.89 14.69
N HIS A 29 9.92 -4.31 13.64
CA HIS A 29 10.66 -3.60 12.60
C HIS A 29 10.43 -2.09 12.58
N LEU A 30 9.37 -1.59 13.24
CA LEU A 30 8.94 -0.19 13.24
C LEU A 30 8.56 0.26 14.67
N PRO A 31 9.46 0.15 15.67
CA PRO A 31 9.13 0.37 17.09
C PRO A 31 8.67 1.80 17.42
N LEU A 32 8.93 2.76 16.53
CA LEU A 32 8.51 4.16 16.69
C LEU A 32 7.10 4.44 16.14
N VAL A 33 6.53 3.52 15.35
CA VAL A 33 5.18 3.66 14.79
C VAL A 33 4.15 3.08 15.75
N LYS A 34 3.27 3.95 16.27
CA LYS A 34 2.32 3.59 17.33
C LYS A 34 0.93 3.21 16.84
N TRP A 35 0.60 3.55 15.61
CA TRP A 35 -0.74 3.39 15.05
C TRP A 35 -0.66 2.60 13.76
N LEU A 36 -1.56 1.64 13.63
CA LEU A 36 -1.77 0.86 12.42
C LEU A 36 -3.17 1.18 11.89
N TRP A 37 -3.27 1.49 10.61
CA TRP A 37 -4.53 1.64 9.91
C TRP A 37 -4.65 0.55 8.85
N VAL A 38 -5.80 -0.13 8.81
CA VAL A 38 -6.11 -1.22 7.88
C VAL A 38 -7.56 -1.03 7.43
N ASP A 39 -7.80 -0.85 6.14
CA ASP A 39 -9.10 -0.46 5.55
C ASP A 39 -10.24 -1.37 6.05
N THR A 40 -9.99 -2.68 6.02
CA THR A 40 -10.96 -3.72 6.42
C THR A 40 -11.31 -3.70 7.92
N CYS A 41 -10.48 -3.08 8.75
CA CYS A 41 -10.73 -2.92 10.18
C CYS A 41 -11.18 -1.50 10.54
N CYS A 42 -10.63 -0.48 9.91
CA CYS A 42 -10.75 0.90 10.37
C CYS A 42 -11.91 1.66 9.72
N ILE A 43 -12.54 1.14 8.67
CA ILE A 43 -13.72 1.73 8.04
C ILE A 43 -14.98 1.05 8.58
N LYS A 44 -15.84 1.78 9.30
CA LYS A 44 -17.17 1.31 9.68
C LYS A 44 -18.07 1.34 8.44
N GLN A 45 -18.52 0.19 7.99
CA GLN A 45 -19.37 0.04 6.81
C GLN A 45 -20.85 0.36 7.15
N GLN A 46 -21.13 1.56 7.66
CA GLN A 46 -22.50 2.02 7.94
C GLN A 46 -22.80 3.35 7.25
N SER A 47 -23.50 3.24 6.10
CA SER A 47 -24.18 4.25 5.29
C SER A 47 -23.47 4.74 4.00
N ASP A 48 -24.22 4.73 2.91
CA ASP A 48 -23.81 5.08 1.54
C ASP A 48 -23.50 6.58 1.33
N ARG A 49 -23.63 7.42 2.36
CA ARG A 49 -23.28 8.85 2.30
C ARG A 49 -21.81 9.13 2.59
N GLU A 50 -21.07 8.19 3.15
CA GLU A 50 -19.66 8.35 3.52
C GLU A 50 -18.66 7.90 2.44
N LEU A 51 -19.09 7.23 1.37
CA LEU A 51 -18.16 6.57 0.43
C LEU A 51 -17.20 7.55 -0.26
N SER A 52 -17.67 8.68 -0.78
CA SER A 52 -16.81 9.68 -1.44
C SER A 52 -15.93 10.47 -0.46
N ALA A 53 -16.42 10.72 0.76
CA ALA A 53 -15.65 11.37 1.81
C ALA A 53 -14.57 10.42 2.36
N ALA A 54 -14.88 9.14 2.52
CA ALA A 54 -13.96 8.08 2.93
C ALA A 54 -12.87 7.85 1.87
N ILE A 55 -13.19 7.87 0.57
CA ILE A 55 -12.19 7.73 -0.50
C ILE A 55 -11.20 8.90 -0.52
N ASN A 56 -11.69 10.15 -0.47
CA ASN A 56 -10.82 11.32 -0.41
C ASN A 56 -10.00 11.35 0.90
N SER A 57 -10.55 10.78 1.98
CA SER A 57 -9.82 10.58 3.23
C SER A 57 -8.76 9.50 3.07
N MET A 58 -9.03 8.36 2.44
CA MET A 58 -8.06 7.26 2.26
C MET A 58 -6.80 7.73 1.54
N PHE A 59 -6.93 8.44 0.42
CA PHE A 59 -5.76 8.96 -0.28
C PHE A 59 -4.91 9.85 0.64
N GLN A 60 -5.55 10.69 1.47
CA GLN A 60 -4.83 11.51 2.45
C GLN A 60 -4.18 10.66 3.54
N TRP A 61 -4.86 9.65 4.09
CA TRP A 61 -4.30 8.72 5.08
C TRP A 61 -3.06 7.99 4.53
N TYR A 62 -3.14 7.48 3.30
CA TYR A 62 -2.02 6.84 2.61
C TYR A 62 -0.86 7.81 2.37
N ARG A 63 -1.16 9.02 1.86
CA ARG A 63 -0.16 10.07 1.65
C ARG A 63 0.53 10.49 2.94
N ASP A 64 -0.24 10.57 4.02
CA ASP A 64 0.22 11.13 5.28
C ASP A 64 0.85 10.09 6.23
N ALA A 65 0.78 8.81 5.88
CA ALA A 65 1.37 7.71 6.62
C ALA A 65 2.91 7.79 6.68
N GLU A 66 3.49 7.28 7.76
CA GLU A 66 4.95 7.15 7.89
C GLU A 66 5.52 6.15 6.88
N VAL A 67 4.81 5.05 6.67
CA VAL A 67 5.07 3.99 5.69
C VAL A 67 3.78 3.22 5.42
N CYS A 68 3.60 2.74 4.20
CA CYS A 68 2.57 1.77 3.86
C CYS A 68 3.18 0.38 3.68
N LEU A 69 2.54 -0.66 4.24
CA LEU A 69 2.98 -2.04 4.13
C LEU A 69 2.02 -2.80 3.21
N ALA A 70 2.52 -3.31 2.09
CA ALA A 70 1.75 -4.12 1.15
C ALA A 70 2.07 -5.60 1.36
N TYR A 71 1.12 -6.38 1.88
CA TYR A 71 1.27 -7.82 2.09
C TYR A 71 0.76 -8.61 0.88
N LEU A 72 1.66 -9.33 0.22
CA LEU A 72 1.41 -10.12 -0.98
C LEU A 72 1.33 -11.60 -0.61
N GLU A 73 0.10 -12.07 -0.37
CA GLU A 73 -0.18 -13.45 0.04
C GLU A 73 0.23 -14.50 -0.99
N ASP A 74 0.26 -14.11 -2.26
CA ASP A 74 0.59 -14.94 -3.42
C ASP A 74 2.09 -14.95 -3.76
N VAL A 75 2.90 -14.12 -3.10
CA VAL A 75 4.37 -14.15 -3.19
C VAL A 75 4.91 -14.88 -1.96
N SER A 76 5.39 -16.12 -2.14
CA SER A 76 5.86 -16.92 -1.00
C SER A 76 7.25 -16.49 -0.53
N VAL A 77 8.19 -16.31 -1.45
CA VAL A 77 9.60 -16.02 -1.16
C VAL A 77 9.92 -14.58 -1.53
N ALA A 78 10.55 -13.83 -0.62
CA ALA A 78 10.80 -12.41 -0.83
C ALA A 78 11.76 -12.09 -1.98
N GLY A 79 12.64 -13.03 -2.35
CA GLY A 79 13.54 -12.91 -3.50
C GLY A 79 12.97 -13.41 -4.82
N ASP A 80 11.72 -13.91 -4.84
CA ASP A 80 11.08 -14.38 -6.07
C ASP A 80 10.44 -13.19 -6.82
N MET A 81 11.28 -12.52 -7.61
CA MET A 81 10.88 -11.34 -8.36
C MET A 81 9.87 -11.66 -9.47
N THR A 82 9.90 -12.88 -10.00
CA THR A 82 8.92 -13.33 -10.99
C THR A 82 7.53 -13.47 -10.35
N ALA A 83 7.44 -14.03 -9.14
CA ALA A 83 6.18 -14.08 -8.40
C ALA A 83 5.68 -12.68 -8.04
N PHE A 84 6.57 -11.77 -7.66
CA PHE A 84 6.22 -10.36 -7.42
C PHE A 84 5.61 -9.71 -8.66
N GLU A 85 6.26 -9.84 -9.82
CA GLU A 85 5.79 -9.26 -11.09
C GLU A 85 4.38 -9.74 -11.48
N HIS A 86 4.09 -11.02 -11.22
CA HIS A 86 2.80 -11.63 -11.53
C HIS A 86 1.77 -11.53 -10.40
N SER A 87 2.09 -10.83 -9.30
CA SER A 87 1.22 -10.79 -8.14
C SER A 87 -0.16 -10.22 -8.48
N VAL A 88 -1.19 -10.85 -7.93
CA VAL A 88 -2.58 -10.38 -8.02
C VAL A 88 -2.77 -8.99 -7.43
N TRP A 89 -1.85 -8.51 -6.58
CA TRP A 89 -1.88 -7.15 -6.05
C TRP A 89 -1.90 -6.12 -7.20
N PHE A 90 -1.06 -6.29 -8.22
CA PHE A 90 -1.02 -5.38 -9.38
C PHE A 90 -2.27 -5.43 -10.28
N ARG A 91 -3.16 -6.42 -10.09
CA ARG A 91 -4.37 -6.61 -10.89
C ARG A 91 -5.65 -6.14 -10.20
N ARG A 92 -5.58 -5.68 -8.95
CA ARG A 92 -6.74 -5.18 -8.19
C ARG A 92 -7.02 -3.73 -8.56
N GLY A 93 -8.27 -3.39 -8.90
CA GLY A 93 -8.66 -2.04 -9.34
C GLY A 93 -8.41 -0.89 -8.33
N TRP A 94 -7.98 -1.19 -7.10
CA TRP A 94 -7.75 -0.22 -6.02
C TRP A 94 -6.26 0.00 -5.65
N THR A 95 -5.32 -0.76 -6.21
CA THR A 95 -3.90 -0.65 -5.83
C THR A 95 -3.21 0.62 -6.32
N LEU A 96 -3.81 1.36 -7.26
CA LEU A 96 -3.23 2.59 -7.75
C LEU A 96 -3.16 3.69 -6.67
N GLN A 97 -4.19 3.82 -5.83
CA GLN A 97 -4.16 4.81 -4.73
C GLN A 97 -3.19 4.37 -3.63
N GLU A 98 -3.19 3.08 -3.30
CA GLU A 98 -2.27 2.47 -2.33
C GLU A 98 -0.80 2.58 -2.76
N LEU A 99 -0.53 2.63 -4.08
CA LEU A 99 0.82 2.76 -4.64
C LEU A 99 1.27 4.22 -4.75
N LEU A 100 0.41 5.10 -5.27
CA LEU A 100 0.78 6.46 -5.66
C LEU A 100 0.68 7.46 -4.51
N ALA A 101 -0.27 7.28 -3.60
CA ALA A 101 -0.48 8.24 -2.52
C ALA A 101 0.69 8.24 -1.52
N PRO A 102 1.19 7.09 -1.02
CA PRO A 102 2.25 7.07 -0.02
C PRO A 102 3.60 7.50 -0.57
N GLY A 103 4.38 8.18 0.26
CA GLY A 103 5.79 8.46 -0.03
C GLY A 103 6.62 7.17 -0.12
N VAL A 104 6.35 6.21 0.77
CA VAL A 104 7.03 4.90 0.80
C VAL A 104 6.03 3.76 0.97
N VAL A 105 6.20 2.73 0.13
CA VAL A 105 5.50 1.43 0.24
C VAL A 105 6.55 0.33 0.38
N VAL A 106 6.43 -0.51 1.41
CA VAL A 106 7.24 -1.71 1.60
C VAL A 106 6.41 -2.94 1.25
N PHE A 107 6.92 -3.75 0.33
CA PHE A 107 6.27 -4.99 -0.11
C PHE A 107 6.77 -6.17 0.71
N LEU A 108 5.83 -6.91 1.29
CA LEU A 108 6.07 -8.06 2.17
C LEU A 108 5.51 -9.32 1.54
N SER A 109 6.27 -10.41 1.58
CA SER A 109 5.84 -11.72 1.13
C SER A 109 4.83 -12.36 2.11
N ARG A 110 4.25 -13.49 1.71
CA ARG A 110 3.39 -14.34 2.56
C ARG A 110 4.02 -14.70 3.91
N HIS A 111 5.35 -14.74 3.97
CA HIS A 111 6.12 -15.06 5.18
C HIS A 111 6.70 -13.82 5.86
N TRP A 112 6.15 -12.62 5.57
CA TRP A 112 6.57 -11.33 6.14
C TRP A 112 8.02 -10.95 5.82
N GLY A 113 8.61 -11.56 4.79
CA GLY A 113 9.92 -11.19 4.28
C GLY A 113 9.82 -9.95 3.39
N ILE A 114 10.78 -9.04 3.49
CA ILE A 114 10.83 -7.82 2.69
C ILE A 114 11.25 -8.17 1.26
N ILE A 115 10.34 -7.96 0.30
CA ILE A 115 10.60 -8.11 -1.14
C ILE A 115 11.40 -6.90 -1.64
N GLY A 116 10.95 -5.71 -1.26
CA GLY A 116 11.54 -4.44 -1.64
C GLY A 116 10.58 -3.29 -1.38
N HIS A 117 10.85 -2.13 -1.97
CA HIS A 117 10.06 -0.93 -1.73
C HIS A 117 9.91 -0.05 -2.96
N LYS A 118 8.92 0.84 -2.86
CA LYS A 118 8.75 2.03 -3.70
C LYS A 118 8.97 3.25 -2.83
N GLY A 119 9.86 4.16 -3.19
CA GLY A 119 10.06 5.43 -2.48
C GLY A 119 11.52 5.89 -2.48
N HIS A 120 11.73 7.22 -2.46
CA HIS A 120 13.00 7.82 -2.88
C HIS A 120 14.24 7.42 -2.05
N ASN A 121 14.13 7.10 -0.75
CA ASN A 121 15.31 7.02 0.13
C ASN A 121 15.24 5.99 1.29
N SER A 122 14.41 4.94 1.22
CA SER A 122 14.23 3.97 2.33
C SER A 122 13.90 4.60 3.70
N ARG A 123 13.36 5.83 3.68
CA ARG A 123 13.03 6.63 4.85
C ARG A 123 11.55 6.95 4.85
N GLY A 124 10.91 6.80 6.00
CA GLY A 124 9.53 7.19 6.20
C GLY A 124 9.33 8.70 6.10
N ARG A 125 8.07 9.13 6.17
CA ARG A 125 7.68 10.54 6.04
C ARG A 125 8.45 11.46 6.99
N SER A 126 8.64 11.07 8.24
CA SER A 126 9.38 11.85 9.25
C SER A 126 10.91 11.77 9.09
N GLY A 127 11.41 11.06 8.08
CA GLY A 127 12.82 10.73 7.91
C GLY A 127 13.25 9.48 8.68
N MET A 128 12.32 8.74 9.28
CA MET A 128 12.60 7.51 10.03
C MET A 128 13.26 6.46 9.12
N SER A 129 14.44 5.99 9.50
CA SER A 129 15.12 4.89 8.79
C SER A 129 14.40 3.57 9.06
N MET A 130 14.19 2.75 8.03
CA MET A 130 13.60 1.42 8.16
C MET A 130 14.24 0.45 7.16
N GLN A 131 14.09 -0.85 7.41
CA GLN A 131 14.50 -1.86 6.43
C GLN A 131 13.45 -1.94 5.32
N THR A 132 13.87 -1.69 4.08
CA THR A 132 12.95 -1.63 2.93
C THR A 132 13.35 -2.55 1.77
N GLY A 133 14.49 -3.25 1.87
CA GLY A 133 14.99 -4.08 0.78
C GLY A 133 15.37 -3.25 -0.47
N PRO A 134 15.52 -3.88 -1.64
CA PRO A 134 15.86 -3.17 -2.89
C PRO A 134 14.74 -2.21 -3.31
N GLY A 135 15.11 -1.16 -4.04
CA GLY A 135 14.15 -0.31 -4.77
C GLY A 135 13.54 -1.10 -5.92
N LEU A 136 12.23 -1.00 -6.08
CA LEU A 136 11.44 -1.75 -7.07
C LEU A 136 10.81 -0.85 -8.14
N GLU A 137 11.19 0.42 -8.20
CA GLU A 137 10.54 1.42 -9.06
C GLU A 137 10.61 1.05 -10.55
N ASP A 138 11.74 0.54 -11.04
CA ASP A 138 11.88 0.12 -12.44
C ASP A 138 10.93 -1.03 -12.79
N MET A 139 10.80 -2.00 -11.88
CA MET A 139 9.94 -3.14 -12.05
C MET A 139 8.46 -2.75 -11.94
N ILE A 140 8.11 -1.97 -10.92
CA ILE A 140 6.75 -1.45 -10.74
C ILE A 140 6.34 -0.59 -11.93
N SER A 141 7.26 0.24 -12.45
CA SER A 141 7.03 1.06 -13.64
C SER A 141 6.73 0.19 -14.86
N THR A 142 7.47 -0.91 -15.03
CA THR A 142 7.23 -1.88 -16.11
C THR A 142 5.88 -2.59 -15.98
N ILE A 143 5.54 -3.05 -14.77
CA ILE A 143 4.27 -3.78 -14.50
C ILE A 143 3.05 -2.88 -14.70
N THR A 144 3.13 -1.64 -14.20
CA THR A 144 1.99 -0.71 -14.13
C THR A 144 1.92 0.26 -15.30
N ALA A 145 2.98 0.33 -16.11
CA ALA A 145 3.24 1.37 -17.10
C ALA A 145 3.28 2.80 -16.54
N ILE A 146 3.38 2.96 -15.20
CA ILE A 146 3.47 4.27 -14.55
C ILE A 146 4.94 4.72 -14.56
N PRO A 147 5.26 5.93 -15.07
CA PRO A 147 6.61 6.47 -15.02
C PRO A 147 7.18 6.58 -13.60
N ARG A 148 8.49 6.38 -13.45
CA ARG A 148 9.19 6.40 -12.14
C ARG A 148 9.00 7.71 -11.40
N GLU A 149 9.01 8.82 -12.11
CA GLU A 149 8.78 10.14 -11.56
C GLU A 149 7.40 10.26 -10.90
N ILE A 150 6.37 9.62 -11.47
CA ILE A 150 5.02 9.58 -10.91
C ILE A 150 4.95 8.61 -9.74
N LEU A 151 5.68 7.49 -9.81
CA LEU A 151 5.81 6.57 -8.67
C LEU A 151 6.48 7.27 -7.48
N HIS A 152 7.46 8.15 -7.69
CA HIS A 152 8.09 8.89 -6.59
C HIS A 152 7.20 10.00 -6.04
N ASP A 153 6.61 10.81 -6.91
CA ASP A 153 5.66 11.85 -6.56
C ASP A 153 4.55 11.91 -7.59
N TYR A 154 3.35 11.51 -7.20
CA TYR A 154 2.19 11.53 -8.10
C TYR A 154 1.93 12.93 -8.66
N ARG A 155 2.36 14.01 -7.99
CA ARG A 155 2.26 15.38 -8.50
C ARG A 155 3.06 15.63 -9.76
N ALA A 156 4.07 14.80 -10.05
CA ALA A 156 4.81 14.86 -11.30
C ALA A 156 3.88 14.74 -12.50
N SER A 157 2.76 14.01 -12.40
CA SER A 157 1.75 13.89 -13.47
C SER A 157 1.10 15.22 -13.84
N LEU A 158 1.20 16.24 -12.99
CA LEU A 158 0.64 17.58 -13.21
C LEU A 158 1.60 18.50 -13.97
N THR A 159 2.83 18.06 -14.23
CA THR A 159 3.84 18.88 -14.90
C THR A 159 3.64 18.88 -16.43
N PRO A 160 3.95 19.99 -17.14
CA PRO A 160 3.78 20.07 -18.59
C PRO A 160 4.59 19.04 -19.39
N SER A 161 5.73 18.57 -18.86
CA SER A 161 6.61 17.59 -19.53
C SER A 161 6.07 16.16 -19.51
N THR A 162 5.18 15.81 -18.58
CA THR A 162 4.58 14.47 -18.43
C THR A 162 3.12 14.41 -18.91
N ARG A 163 2.65 15.44 -19.61
CA ARG A 163 1.23 15.65 -19.99
C ARG A 163 0.64 14.57 -20.92
N ALA A 164 1.44 13.58 -21.33
CA ALA A 164 0.99 12.39 -22.05
C ALA A 164 0.35 11.32 -21.14
N TRP A 165 0.57 11.39 -19.81
CA TRP A 165 -0.09 10.50 -18.84
C TRP A 165 -1.38 11.14 -18.31
N PRO A 166 -2.54 10.47 -18.38
CA PRO A 166 -3.80 11.07 -17.93
C PRO A 166 -3.75 11.37 -16.42
N PRO A 167 -4.22 12.55 -15.98
CA PRO A 167 -4.27 12.88 -14.56
C PRO A 167 -5.19 11.89 -13.82
N PRO A 168 -4.84 11.47 -12.60
CA PRO A 168 -5.73 10.63 -11.81
C PRO A 168 -7.00 11.43 -11.45
N GLY A 169 -8.10 11.12 -12.14
CA GLY A 169 -9.45 11.57 -11.79
C GLY A 169 -10.10 12.55 -12.76
N ARG A 170 -10.74 12.00 -13.81
CA ARG A 170 -12.13 12.26 -14.26
C ARG A 170 -12.30 11.64 -15.66
N GLY A 171 -12.76 10.39 -15.74
CA GLY A 171 -13.20 9.82 -17.02
C GLY A 171 -12.82 8.38 -17.30
N HIS A 172 -11.92 7.77 -16.53
CA HIS A 172 -11.69 6.33 -16.61
C HIS A 172 -12.76 5.58 -15.80
N GLN A 173 -13.97 5.53 -16.37
CA GLN A 173 -14.89 4.42 -16.13
C GLN A 173 -14.23 3.17 -16.71
N PHE A 174 -13.85 2.23 -15.85
CA PHE A 174 -13.45 0.88 -16.24
C PHE A 174 -14.32 -0.12 -15.48
N PRO A 175 -14.60 -1.28 -16.10
CA PRO A 175 -15.92 -1.93 -16.10
C PRO A 175 -16.31 -2.52 -14.74
N TYR A 176 -17.63 -2.61 -14.55
CA TYR A 176 -18.35 -3.08 -13.37
C TYR A 176 -17.77 -4.32 -12.69
#